data_AF-A0AAD5A2F0-F1
#
_entry.id   AF-A0AAD5A2F0-F1
#
_cell.length_a   1.000
_cell.length_b   1.000
_cell.length_c   1.000
_cell.angle_alpha   90.00
_cell.angle_beta   90.00
_cell.angle_gamma   90.00
#
_symmetry.space_group_name_H-M   'P 1'
#
loop_
_entity.id
_entity.type
_entity.pdbx_description
1 polymer ?
#
loop_
_entity_poly.entity_id
_entity_poly.type
_entity_poly.pdbx_seq_one_letter_code
_entity_poly.pdbx_strand_id
1 'polypeptide(L)'
;MDSQIAKKIQSLSTAEEMRNQTKLVMQPYANWEEYLTPAPLSIAILGELVFISSIEDFSINKNPPKDGYQYIKYPDSFRACLMQVCNSGWWAFNEAHKNMDQIRLHTMAVPDYMKTAVKILFQDNDEVVKAHLPDQLENIRVIADDCLVLANSTEKRFTDVINIIQELLEACVNAQFFYGEELDTIKKKIDEAKLRKQSAEEAAIRSEKAMKTMEEQLKETQENYKKAMDSLPSGWGMIGMDFVAGLS
;
A
#
# COMPACT_ATOMS: atom_id res chain seq x y z
N MET A 1 10.47 49.58 -53.07
CA MET A 1 10.19 50.00 -51.68
C MET A 1 10.07 48.78 -50.77
N ASP A 2 9.65 47.65 -51.33
CA ASP A 2 9.39 46.37 -50.64
C ASP A 2 10.65 45.68 -50.09
N SER A 3 11.80 45.80 -50.77
CA SER A 3 13.08 45.24 -50.30
C SER A 3 13.58 45.87 -48.99
N GLN A 4 13.32 47.16 -48.78
CA GLN A 4 13.69 47.85 -47.53
C GLN A 4 12.74 47.48 -46.39
N ILE A 5 11.45 47.28 -46.67
CA ILE A 5 10.46 46.84 -45.69
C ILE A 5 10.73 45.39 -45.26
N ALA A 6 11.03 44.49 -46.21
CA ALA A 6 11.42 43.11 -45.92
C ALA A 6 12.70 43.04 -45.06
N LYS A 7 13.73 43.84 -45.37
CA LYS A 7 14.94 43.96 -44.53
C LYS A 7 14.65 44.51 -43.14
N LYS A 8 13.73 45.47 -43.01
CA LYS A 8 13.36 46.08 -41.73
C LYS A 8 12.55 45.13 -40.85
N ILE A 9 11.64 44.36 -41.45
CA ILE A 9 10.88 43.29 -40.77
C ILE A 9 11.82 42.17 -40.32
N GLN A 10 12.80 41.80 -41.14
CA GLN A 10 13.84 40.83 -40.78
C GLN A 10 14.78 41.33 -39.67
N SER A 11 14.96 42.64 -39.53
CA SER A 11 15.73 43.26 -38.43
C SER A 11 14.92 43.58 -37.17
N LEU A 12 13.59 43.47 -37.22
CA LEU A 12 12.69 43.80 -36.09
C LEU A 12 12.54 42.66 -35.09
N SER A 13 12.89 41.43 -35.46
CA SER A 13 13.15 40.36 -34.52
C SER A 13 14.28 39.50 -35.05
N THR A 14 15.46 39.64 -34.48
CA THR A 14 16.58 38.78 -34.80
C THR A 14 16.21 37.35 -34.40
N ALA A 15 16.66 36.32 -35.13
CA ALA A 15 16.38 34.92 -34.78
C ALA A 15 16.79 34.60 -33.32
N GLU A 16 17.80 35.29 -32.81
CA GLU A 16 18.26 35.26 -31.43
C GLU A 16 17.24 35.87 -30.45
N GLU A 17 16.61 37.00 -30.78
CA GLU A 17 15.55 37.63 -29.97
C GLU A 17 14.30 36.77 -29.91
N MET A 18 13.87 36.20 -31.04
CA MET A 18 12.76 35.23 -31.10
C MET A 18 13.06 33.98 -30.27
N ARG A 19 14.31 33.49 -30.29
CA ARG A 19 14.73 32.34 -29.48
C ARG A 19 14.74 32.68 -27.98
N ASN A 20 15.19 33.89 -27.61
CA ASN A 20 15.18 34.36 -26.23
C ASN A 20 13.76 34.59 -25.71
N GLN A 21 12.88 35.21 -26.51
CA GLN A 21 11.46 35.34 -26.16
C GLN A 21 10.79 33.97 -26.02
N THR A 22 11.01 33.05 -26.96
CA THR A 22 10.47 31.68 -26.87
C THR A 22 10.98 30.98 -25.61
N LYS A 23 12.27 31.12 -25.26
CA LYS A 23 12.83 30.59 -24.02
C LYS A 23 12.16 31.18 -22.78
N LEU A 24 11.96 32.49 -22.73
CA LEU A 24 11.26 33.18 -21.63
C LEU A 24 9.79 32.76 -21.51
N VAL A 25 9.08 32.58 -22.62
CA VAL A 25 7.70 32.10 -22.65
C VAL A 25 7.59 30.63 -22.26
N MET A 26 8.58 29.81 -22.62
CA MET A 26 8.65 28.39 -22.26
C MET A 26 9.19 28.15 -20.84
N GLN A 27 9.87 29.14 -20.24
CA GLN A 27 10.52 29.03 -18.92
C GLN A 27 9.56 28.63 -17.78
N PRO A 28 8.32 29.15 -17.70
CA PRO A 28 7.34 28.72 -16.69
C PRO A 28 6.90 27.27 -16.87
N TYR A 29 6.92 26.76 -18.11
CA TYR A 29 6.65 25.35 -18.42
C TYR A 29 7.87 24.45 -18.23
N ALA A 30 9.01 25.02 -17.81
CA ALA A 30 10.27 24.33 -17.62
C ALA A 30 10.54 23.91 -16.17
N ASN A 31 9.51 23.84 -15.32
CA ASN A 31 9.61 23.28 -13.96
C ASN A 31 9.74 21.74 -14.00
N TRP A 32 10.62 21.24 -14.87
CA TRP A 32 10.83 19.82 -15.14
C TRP A 32 11.20 19.05 -13.87
N GLU A 33 11.84 19.68 -12.90
CA GLU A 33 12.12 19.06 -11.60
C GLU A 33 10.83 18.64 -10.87
N GLU A 34 9.83 19.52 -10.81
CA GLU A 34 8.53 19.23 -10.17
C GLU A 34 7.78 18.09 -10.88
N TYR A 35 7.92 17.98 -12.20
CA TYR A 35 7.26 16.94 -12.99
C TYR A 35 8.04 15.61 -13.04
N LEU A 36 9.38 15.64 -12.91
CA LEU A 36 10.24 14.47 -13.07
C LEU A 36 10.63 13.82 -11.74
N THR A 37 10.68 14.58 -10.64
CA THR A 37 11.01 14.06 -9.30
C THR A 37 9.99 13.06 -8.72
N PRO A 38 8.67 13.13 -9.01
CA PRO A 38 7.72 12.18 -8.43
C PRO A 38 7.94 10.74 -8.89
N ALA A 39 8.34 10.52 -10.15
CA ALA A 39 8.54 9.19 -10.70
C ALA A 39 9.58 8.33 -9.95
N PRO A 40 10.85 8.79 -9.77
CA PRO A 40 11.82 8.03 -8.99
C PRO A 40 11.44 7.89 -7.51
N LEU A 41 10.78 8.90 -6.92
CA LEU A 41 10.30 8.81 -5.54
C LEU A 41 9.23 7.73 -5.37
N SER A 42 8.25 7.66 -6.29
CA SER A 42 7.22 6.62 -6.27
C SER A 42 7.82 5.21 -6.40
N ILE A 43 8.84 5.04 -7.24
CA ILE A 43 9.55 3.76 -7.39
C ILE A 43 10.28 3.39 -6.08
N ALA A 44 10.95 4.35 -5.44
CA ALA A 44 11.64 4.11 -4.17
C ALA A 44 10.67 3.67 -3.07
N ILE A 45 9.55 4.39 -2.92
CA ILE A 45 8.49 4.05 -1.95
C ILE A 45 7.91 2.67 -2.23
N LEU A 46 7.61 2.33 -3.50
CA LEU A 46 7.14 0.99 -3.86
C LEU A 46 8.18 -0.09 -3.52
N GLY A 47 9.46 0.17 -3.75
CA GLY A 47 10.55 -0.73 -3.38
C GLY A 47 10.62 -0.99 -1.88
N GLU A 48 10.50 0.06 -1.07
CA GLU A 48 10.44 -0.04 0.39
C GLU A 48 9.21 -0.83 0.86
N LEU A 49 8.03 -0.56 0.29
CA LEU A 49 6.80 -1.28 0.61
C LEU A 49 6.91 -2.78 0.28
N VAL A 50 7.49 -3.12 -0.87
CA VAL A 50 7.74 -4.51 -1.26
C VAL A 50 8.71 -5.18 -0.28
N PHE A 51 9.78 -4.49 0.09
CA PHE A 51 10.75 -4.98 1.08
C PHE A 51 10.08 -5.24 2.44
N ILE A 52 9.28 -4.31 2.95
CA ILE A 52 8.55 -4.46 4.22
C ILE A 52 7.56 -5.62 4.14
N SER A 53 6.78 -5.72 3.05
CA SER A 53 5.83 -6.82 2.83
C SER A 53 6.48 -8.20 2.65
N SER A 54 7.80 -8.26 2.44
CA SER A 54 8.52 -9.53 2.35
C SER A 54 8.68 -10.23 3.69
N ILE A 55 8.62 -9.48 4.80
CA ILE A 55 8.78 -9.99 6.16
C ILE A 55 7.48 -10.68 6.61
N GLU A 56 6.35 -10.02 6.40
CA GLU A 56 5.02 -10.51 6.75
C GLU A 56 4.02 -10.07 5.67
N ASP A 57 3.28 -11.05 5.15
CA ASP A 57 2.26 -10.83 4.12
C ASP A 57 0.87 -10.96 4.77
N PHE A 58 -0.06 -10.11 4.35
CA PHE A 58 -1.40 -10.05 4.91
C PHE A 58 -2.45 -9.86 3.81
N SER A 59 -3.68 -10.29 4.10
CA SER A 59 -4.80 -10.12 3.19
C SER A 59 -5.41 -8.73 3.33
N ILE A 60 -5.71 -8.08 2.20
CA ILE A 60 -6.52 -6.85 2.15
C ILE A 60 -8.00 -7.16 1.90
N ASN A 61 -8.36 -8.44 1.80
CA ASN A 61 -9.68 -8.92 1.41
C ASN A 61 -10.68 -9.03 2.58
N LYS A 62 -10.46 -8.33 3.69
CA LYS A 62 -11.30 -8.48 4.90
C LYS A 62 -12.73 -7.95 4.75
N ASN A 63 -12.93 -6.95 3.90
CA ASN A 63 -14.24 -6.42 3.58
C ASN A 63 -14.27 -6.00 2.10
N PRO A 64 -14.42 -6.97 1.18
CA PRO A 64 -14.40 -6.65 -0.24
C PRO A 64 -15.59 -5.76 -0.63
N PRO A 65 -15.44 -4.93 -1.68
CA PRO A 65 -16.57 -4.24 -2.29
C PRO A 65 -17.68 -5.22 -2.68
N LYS A 66 -18.95 -4.77 -2.69
CA LYS A 66 -20.10 -5.62 -3.02
C LYS A 66 -19.99 -6.30 -4.39
N ASP A 67 -19.39 -5.60 -5.36
CA ASP A 67 -19.19 -6.08 -6.73
C ASP A 67 -17.79 -6.70 -6.94
N GLY A 68 -17.00 -6.84 -5.87
CA GLY A 68 -15.61 -7.28 -5.92
C GLY A 68 -14.64 -6.20 -6.36
N TYR A 69 -13.36 -6.56 -6.39
CA TYR A 69 -12.30 -5.69 -6.92
C TYR A 69 -12.31 -5.69 -8.44
N GLN A 70 -12.22 -4.51 -9.04
CA GLN A 70 -12.21 -4.30 -10.49
C GLN A 70 -10.81 -4.43 -11.09
N TYR A 71 -9.77 -3.97 -10.37
CA TYR A 71 -8.41 -3.87 -10.88
C TYR A 71 -7.44 -4.82 -10.16
N ILE A 72 -7.57 -5.02 -8.86
CA ILE A 72 -6.77 -5.92 -8.04
C ILE A 72 -7.14 -7.38 -8.35
N LYS A 73 -6.12 -8.20 -8.64
CA LYS A 73 -6.31 -9.62 -8.98
C LYS A 73 -6.10 -10.57 -7.81
N TYR A 74 -5.29 -10.17 -6.83
CA TYR A 74 -4.81 -11.06 -5.76
C TYR A 74 -5.00 -10.42 -4.38
N PRO A 75 -6.24 -10.11 -3.96
CA PRO A 75 -6.50 -9.35 -2.73
C PRO A 75 -6.14 -10.10 -1.45
N ASP A 76 -5.88 -11.41 -1.53
CA ASP A 76 -5.51 -12.22 -0.38
C ASP A 76 -4.04 -12.03 0.06
N SER A 77 -3.24 -11.32 -0.75
CA SER A 77 -1.83 -11.02 -0.47
C SER A 77 -1.52 -9.57 -0.83
N PHE A 78 -1.22 -8.76 0.18
CA PHE A 78 -0.75 -7.39 0.01
C PHE A 78 0.51 -7.34 -0.85
N ARG A 79 1.44 -8.28 -0.62
CA ARG A 79 2.64 -8.40 -1.45
C ARG A 79 2.30 -8.69 -2.92
N ALA A 80 1.36 -9.58 -3.20
CA ALA A 80 0.93 -9.86 -4.58
C ALA A 80 0.30 -8.63 -5.25
N CYS A 81 -0.45 -7.83 -4.49
CA CYS A 81 -1.00 -6.55 -4.95
C CYS A 81 0.11 -5.53 -5.27
N LEU A 82 1.12 -5.40 -4.40
CA LEU A 82 2.28 -4.55 -4.67
C LEU A 82 3.07 -5.01 -5.90
N MET A 83 3.27 -6.32 -6.06
CA MET A 83 3.93 -6.85 -7.27
C MET A 83 3.11 -6.60 -8.53
N GLN A 84 1.77 -6.62 -8.44
CA GLN A 84 0.91 -6.22 -9.54
C GLN A 84 1.11 -4.75 -9.91
N VAL A 85 1.17 -3.84 -8.92
CA VAL A 85 1.47 -2.41 -9.14
C VAL A 85 2.85 -2.25 -9.77
N CYS A 86 3.88 -2.90 -9.24
CA CYS A 86 5.25 -2.82 -9.79
C CYS A 86 5.31 -3.31 -11.24
N ASN A 87 4.69 -4.44 -11.55
CA ASN A 87 4.65 -4.96 -12.91
C ASN A 87 3.89 -4.00 -13.85
N SER A 88 2.72 -3.51 -13.44
CA SER A 88 1.94 -2.55 -14.24
C SER A 88 2.72 -1.25 -14.46
N GLY A 89 3.38 -0.73 -13.42
CA GLY A 89 4.24 0.45 -13.48
C GLY A 89 5.40 0.25 -14.44
N TRP A 90 6.06 -0.92 -14.40
CA TRP A 90 7.13 -1.24 -15.34
C TRP A 90 6.66 -1.21 -16.81
N TRP A 91 5.49 -1.81 -17.10
CA TRP A 91 4.90 -1.74 -18.44
C TRP A 91 4.58 -0.31 -18.85
N ALA A 92 4.02 0.50 -17.94
CA ALA A 92 3.70 1.90 -18.20
C ALA A 92 4.95 2.74 -18.50
N PHE A 93 6.01 2.62 -17.70
CA PHE A 93 7.27 3.33 -17.94
C PHE A 93 7.96 2.88 -19.24
N ASN A 94 7.90 1.59 -19.58
CA ASN A 94 8.48 1.09 -20.81
C ASN A 94 7.71 1.58 -22.05
N GLU A 95 6.38 1.58 -21.99
CA GLU A 95 5.53 2.16 -23.04
C GLU A 95 5.77 3.66 -23.18
N ALA A 96 5.88 4.38 -22.07
CA ALA A 96 6.19 5.80 -22.04
C ALA A 96 7.55 6.10 -22.69
N HIS A 97 8.59 5.33 -22.36
CA HIS A 97 9.90 5.49 -22.97
C HIS A 97 9.79 5.36 -24.49
N LYS A 98 9.19 4.27 -24.98
CA LYS A 98 9.04 4.01 -26.41
C LYS A 98 8.27 5.13 -27.10
N ASN A 99 7.11 5.52 -26.56
CA ASN A 99 6.23 6.49 -27.19
C ASN A 99 6.82 7.90 -27.16
N MET A 100 7.48 8.30 -26.08
CA MET A 100 8.17 9.58 -26.00
C MET A 100 9.36 9.65 -26.96
N ASP A 101 10.08 8.55 -27.17
CA ASP A 101 11.13 8.50 -28.20
C ASP A 101 10.54 8.62 -29.61
N GLN A 102 9.42 7.94 -29.91
CA GLN A 102 8.73 8.10 -31.20
C GLN A 102 8.24 9.54 -31.41
N ILE A 103 7.63 10.18 -30.40
CA ILE A 103 7.23 11.60 -30.47
C ILE A 103 8.45 12.47 -30.78
N ARG A 104 9.58 12.22 -30.13
CA ARG A 104 10.84 12.92 -30.42
C ARG A 104 11.28 12.70 -31.86
N LEU A 105 11.21 11.49 -32.39
CA LEU A 105 11.56 11.17 -33.77
C LEU A 105 10.65 11.88 -34.78
N HIS A 106 9.32 11.80 -34.60
CA HIS A 106 8.36 12.46 -35.48
C HIS A 106 8.52 13.99 -35.47
N THR A 107 8.67 14.58 -34.29
CA THR A 107 8.79 16.04 -34.14
C THR A 107 10.11 16.60 -34.68
N MET A 108 11.16 15.79 -34.86
CA MET A 108 12.41 16.24 -35.49
C MET A 108 12.25 16.72 -36.93
N ALA A 109 11.23 16.24 -37.67
CA ALA A 109 10.98 16.67 -39.05
C ALA A 109 10.17 17.98 -39.16
N VAL A 110 9.43 18.34 -38.10
CA VAL A 110 8.52 19.51 -38.10
C VAL A 110 9.25 20.83 -38.42
N PRO A 111 10.45 21.12 -37.87
CA PRO A 111 11.19 22.34 -38.22
C PRO A 111 11.48 22.47 -39.72
N ASP A 112 11.73 21.37 -40.43
CA ASP A 112 12.05 21.41 -41.86
C ASP A 112 10.81 21.61 -42.74
N TYR A 113 9.67 21.01 -42.37
CA TYR A 113 8.38 21.34 -42.97
C TYR A 113 8.02 22.81 -42.75
N MET A 114 8.25 23.35 -41.54
CA MET A 114 7.99 24.76 -41.23
C MET A 114 8.89 25.70 -42.05
N LYS A 115 10.20 25.42 -42.15
CA LYS A 115 11.10 26.20 -43.02
C LYS A 115 10.63 26.20 -44.47
N THR A 116 10.18 25.05 -44.97
CA THR A 116 9.70 24.91 -46.35
C THR A 116 8.40 25.69 -46.56
N ALA A 117 7.44 25.59 -45.63
CA ALA A 117 6.20 26.36 -45.65
C ALA A 117 6.48 27.88 -45.69
N VAL A 118 7.39 28.36 -44.84
CA VAL A 118 7.81 29.76 -44.83
C VAL A 118 8.46 30.16 -46.16
N LYS A 119 9.35 29.34 -46.73
CA LYS A 119 9.95 29.62 -48.05
C LYS A 119 8.91 29.72 -49.16
N ILE A 120 7.91 28.84 -49.16
CA ILE A 120 6.81 28.87 -50.14
C ILE A 120 6.03 30.20 -50.02
N LEU A 121 5.71 30.63 -48.80
CA LEU A 121 5.00 31.90 -48.57
C LEU A 121 5.79 33.14 -49.00
N PHE A 122 7.12 33.08 -48.99
CA PHE A 122 7.99 34.17 -49.44
C PHE A 122 8.30 34.12 -50.95
N GLN A 123 7.80 33.13 -51.68
CA GLN A 123 7.83 33.15 -53.14
C GLN A 123 6.66 34.01 -53.62
N ASP A 124 6.94 35.09 -54.37
CA ASP A 124 5.93 35.96 -55.02
C ASP A 124 5.20 35.22 -56.16
N ASN A 125 4.62 34.06 -55.86
CA ASN A 125 3.86 33.24 -56.80
C ASN A 125 2.69 32.53 -56.08
N ASP A 126 1.50 33.11 -56.22
CA ASP A 126 0.26 32.63 -55.61
C ASP A 126 -0.14 31.21 -56.05
N GLU A 127 0.23 30.78 -57.26
CA GLU A 127 -0.07 29.42 -57.72
C GLU A 127 0.75 28.37 -56.97
N VAL A 128 2.03 28.65 -56.74
CA VAL A 128 2.95 27.78 -56.00
C VAL A 128 2.53 27.68 -54.52
N VAL A 129 2.10 28.80 -53.94
CA VAL A 129 1.56 28.84 -52.56
C VAL A 129 0.33 27.95 -52.45
N LYS A 130 -0.65 28.11 -53.35
CA LYS A 130 -1.89 27.31 -53.32
C LYS A 130 -1.64 25.82 -53.56
N ALA A 131 -0.66 25.48 -54.39
CA ALA A 131 -0.37 24.09 -54.73
C ALA A 131 0.41 23.34 -53.65
N HIS A 132 1.41 23.95 -53.02
CA HIS A 132 2.38 23.22 -52.18
C HIS A 132 2.34 23.54 -50.69
N LEU A 133 1.80 24.70 -50.27
CA LEU A 133 1.68 25.02 -48.85
C LEU A 133 0.78 24.04 -48.10
N PRO A 134 -0.39 23.61 -48.64
CA PRO A 134 -1.26 22.66 -47.96
C PRO A 134 -0.55 21.35 -47.61
N ASP A 135 0.27 20.82 -48.52
CA ASP A 135 1.02 19.58 -48.28
C ASP A 135 1.99 19.69 -47.10
N GLN A 136 2.67 20.84 -46.96
CA GLN A 136 3.58 21.05 -45.83
C GLN A 136 2.84 21.12 -44.49
N LEU A 137 1.68 21.78 -44.47
CA LEU A 137 0.84 21.89 -43.29
C LEU A 137 0.18 20.55 -42.94
N GLU A 138 -0.21 19.79 -43.95
CA GLU A 138 -0.76 18.44 -43.81
C GLU A 138 0.26 17.49 -43.18
N ASN A 139 1.51 17.51 -43.62
CA ASN A 139 2.58 16.72 -43.02
C ASN A 139 2.78 17.04 -41.53
N ILE A 140 2.70 18.33 -41.15
CA ILE A 140 2.77 18.75 -39.75
C ILE A 140 1.55 18.25 -38.97
N ARG A 141 0.35 18.33 -39.55
CA ARG A 141 -0.89 17.82 -38.93
C ARG A 141 -0.81 16.33 -38.66
N VAL A 142 -0.42 15.53 -39.65
CA VAL A 142 -0.27 14.07 -39.50
C VAL A 142 0.71 13.74 -38.37
N ILE A 143 1.85 14.42 -38.31
CA ILE A 143 2.82 14.25 -37.21
C ILE A 143 2.18 14.58 -35.85
N ALA A 144 1.39 15.65 -35.76
CA ALA A 144 0.72 16.04 -34.53
C ALA A 144 -0.32 15.00 -34.10
N ASP A 145 -1.09 14.47 -35.04
CA ASP A 145 -2.08 13.41 -34.78
C ASP A 145 -1.41 12.12 -34.31
N ASP A 146 -0.31 11.71 -34.94
CA ASP A 146 0.48 10.55 -34.51
C ASP A 146 1.04 10.75 -33.09
N CYS A 147 1.57 11.94 -32.80
CA CYS A 147 2.07 12.27 -31.46
C CYS A 147 0.96 12.22 -30.41
N LEU A 148 -0.25 12.68 -30.74
CA LEU A 148 -1.41 12.63 -29.85
C LEU A 148 -1.80 11.18 -29.54
N VAL A 149 -1.81 10.31 -30.55
CA VAL A 149 -2.11 8.87 -30.34
C VAL A 149 -1.08 8.24 -29.40
N LEU A 150 0.21 8.51 -29.60
CA LEU A 150 1.30 8.01 -28.76
C LEU A 150 1.20 8.53 -27.31
N ALA A 151 0.86 9.82 -27.14
CA ALA A 151 0.65 10.42 -25.83
C ALA A 151 -0.55 9.79 -25.10
N ASN A 152 -1.69 9.65 -25.78
CA ASN A 152 -2.90 9.03 -25.22
C ASN A 152 -2.67 7.56 -24.83
N SER A 153 -1.89 6.81 -25.62
CA SER A 153 -1.50 5.44 -25.28
C SER A 153 -0.72 5.38 -23.96
N THR A 154 0.21 6.34 -23.79
CA THR A 154 1.03 6.46 -22.58
C THR A 154 0.20 6.84 -21.37
N GLU A 155 -0.68 7.85 -21.51
CA GLU A 155 -1.62 8.26 -20.45
C GLU A 155 -2.45 7.08 -19.97
N LYS A 156 -3.06 6.34 -20.91
CA LYS A 156 -3.91 5.18 -20.59
C LYS A 156 -3.19 4.13 -19.75
N ARG A 157 -1.92 3.85 -20.03
CA ARG A 157 -1.13 2.91 -19.23
C ARG A 157 -0.91 3.40 -17.80
N PHE A 158 -0.65 4.69 -17.61
CA PHE A 158 -0.54 5.25 -16.27
C PHE A 158 -1.90 5.33 -15.57
N THR A 159 -3.00 5.55 -16.28
CA THR A 159 -4.36 5.46 -15.72
C THR A 159 -4.63 4.06 -15.16
N ASP A 160 -4.25 3.00 -15.88
CA ASP A 160 -4.38 1.62 -15.38
C ASP A 160 -3.61 1.41 -14.06
N VAL A 161 -2.39 1.95 -13.96
CA VAL A 161 -1.58 1.90 -12.73
C VAL A 161 -2.24 2.67 -11.59
N ILE A 162 -2.74 3.88 -11.86
CA ILE A 162 -3.43 4.72 -10.88
C ILE A 162 -4.67 4.01 -10.34
N ASN A 163 -5.46 3.38 -11.21
CA ASN A 163 -6.67 2.67 -10.81
C ASN A 163 -6.35 1.50 -9.85
N ILE A 164 -5.28 0.73 -10.13
CA ILE A 164 -4.83 -0.35 -9.23
C ILE A 164 -4.39 0.23 -7.88
N ILE A 165 -3.63 1.34 -7.87
CA ILE A 165 -3.14 1.97 -6.64
C ILE A 165 -4.31 2.53 -5.81
N GLN A 166 -5.29 3.17 -6.45
CA GLN A 166 -6.46 3.73 -5.78
C GLN A 166 -7.30 2.64 -5.11
N GLU A 167 -7.58 1.56 -5.84
CA GLU A 167 -8.32 0.42 -5.28
C GLU A 167 -7.52 -0.26 -4.15
N LEU A 168 -6.20 -0.34 -4.27
CA LEU A 168 -5.33 -0.88 -3.22
C LEU A 168 -5.35 -0.01 -1.97
N LEU A 169 -5.31 1.31 -2.14
CA LEU A 169 -5.41 2.26 -1.03
C LEU A 169 -6.75 2.13 -0.32
N GLU A 170 -7.85 2.05 -1.06
CA GLU A 170 -9.18 1.86 -0.50
C GLU A 170 -9.28 0.54 0.27
N ALA A 171 -8.79 -0.56 -0.30
CA ALA A 171 -8.72 -1.86 0.36
C ALA A 171 -7.88 -1.81 1.65
N CYS A 172 -6.73 -1.13 1.64
CA CYS A 172 -5.88 -0.96 2.81
C CYS A 172 -6.54 -0.13 3.91
N VAL A 173 -7.22 0.97 3.57
CA VAL A 173 -7.94 1.82 4.55
C VAL A 173 -9.09 1.04 5.16
N ASN A 174 -9.86 0.31 4.36
CA ASN A 174 -10.92 -0.56 4.85
C ASN A 174 -10.35 -1.64 5.77
N ALA A 175 -9.29 -2.33 5.35
CA ALA A 175 -8.63 -3.35 6.15
C ALA A 175 -8.11 -2.79 7.48
N GLN A 176 -7.49 -1.60 7.49
CA GLN A 176 -6.98 -0.96 8.72
C GLN A 176 -8.07 -0.77 9.77
N PHE A 177 -9.26 -0.35 9.37
CA PHE A 177 -10.40 -0.18 10.28
C PHE A 177 -10.73 -1.50 10.99
N PHE A 178 -10.88 -2.59 10.23
CA PHE A 178 -11.24 -3.91 10.79
C PHE A 178 -10.09 -4.58 11.55
N TYR A 179 -8.85 -4.50 11.05
CA TYR A 179 -7.67 -5.00 11.76
C TYR A 179 -7.45 -4.25 13.08
N GLY A 180 -7.76 -2.96 13.15
CA GLY A 180 -7.73 -2.17 14.37
C GLY A 180 -8.74 -2.66 15.42
N GLU A 181 -10.01 -2.82 15.03
CA GLU A 181 -11.05 -3.36 15.93
C GLU A 181 -10.74 -4.79 16.38
N GLU A 182 -10.25 -5.64 15.48
CA GLU A 182 -9.92 -7.02 15.79
C GLU A 182 -8.71 -7.13 16.72
N LEU A 183 -7.67 -6.30 16.52
CA LEU A 183 -6.52 -6.22 17.43
C LEU A 183 -6.93 -5.82 18.85
N ASP A 184 -7.82 -4.83 18.99
CA ASP A 184 -8.33 -4.42 20.29
C ASP A 184 -9.17 -5.52 20.94
N THR A 185 -9.97 -6.24 20.13
CA THR A 185 -10.76 -7.39 20.59
C THR A 185 -9.86 -8.55 21.04
N ILE A 186 -8.80 -8.84 20.29
CA ILE A 186 -7.82 -9.87 20.62
C ILE A 186 -7.04 -9.49 21.88
N LYS A 187 -6.59 -8.23 22.01
CA LYS A 187 -5.94 -7.73 23.24
C LYS A 187 -6.81 -7.93 24.47
N LYS A 188 -8.10 -7.55 24.39
CA LYS A 188 -9.07 -7.78 25.48
C LYS A 188 -9.18 -9.26 25.82
N LYS A 189 -9.31 -10.15 24.83
CA LYS A 189 -9.36 -11.60 25.04
C LYS A 189 -8.09 -12.16 25.67
N ILE A 190 -6.91 -11.67 25.27
CA ILE A 190 -5.63 -12.05 25.86
C ILE A 190 -5.55 -11.62 27.33
N ASP A 191 -5.99 -10.41 27.65
CA ASP A 191 -6.00 -9.90 29.02
C ASP A 191 -7.00 -10.65 29.91
N GLU A 192 -8.20 -10.94 29.39
CA GLU A 192 -9.18 -11.81 30.05
C GLU A 192 -8.62 -13.22 30.32
N ALA A 193 -7.92 -13.81 29.34
CA ALA A 193 -7.30 -15.12 29.49
C ALA A 193 -6.19 -15.12 30.55
N LYS A 194 -5.38 -14.05 30.62
CA LYS A 194 -4.35 -13.89 31.67
C LYS A 194 -4.98 -13.78 33.06
N LEU A 195 -6.02 -12.97 33.21
CA LEU A 195 -6.73 -12.81 34.48
C LEU A 195 -7.37 -14.13 34.95
N ARG A 196 -7.98 -14.89 34.03
CA ARG A 196 -8.52 -16.23 34.32
C ARG A 196 -7.42 -17.19 34.75
N LYS A 197 -6.26 -17.18 34.08
CA LYS A 197 -5.12 -18.03 34.45
C LYS A 197 -4.62 -17.71 35.86
N GLN A 198 -4.40 -16.44 36.17
CA GLN A 198 -3.99 -16.01 37.53
C GLN A 198 -5.02 -16.41 38.58
N SER A 199 -6.31 -16.19 38.30
CA SER A 199 -7.39 -16.58 39.21
C SER A 199 -7.43 -18.09 39.46
N ALA A 200 -7.18 -18.89 38.42
CA ALA A 200 -7.13 -20.35 38.51
C ALA A 200 -5.89 -20.83 39.29
N GLU A 201 -4.73 -20.22 39.07
CA GLU A 201 -3.50 -20.50 39.83
C GLU A 201 -3.67 -20.16 41.32
N GLU A 202 -4.25 -19.00 41.64
CA GLU A 202 -4.58 -18.65 43.03
C GLU A 202 -5.60 -19.60 43.66
N ALA A 203 -6.62 -20.01 42.91
CA ALA A 203 -7.60 -20.97 43.39
C ALA A 203 -6.97 -22.34 43.65
N ALA A 204 -6.05 -22.79 42.78
CA ALA A 204 -5.28 -24.02 42.97
C ALA A 204 -4.40 -23.94 44.23
N ILE A 205 -3.68 -22.83 44.43
CA ILE A 205 -2.87 -22.59 45.63
C ILE A 205 -3.74 -22.58 46.89
N ARG A 206 -4.90 -21.91 46.86
CA ARG A 206 -5.85 -21.89 47.99
C ARG A 206 -6.39 -23.30 48.28
N SER A 207 -6.73 -24.06 47.24
CA SER A 207 -7.21 -25.44 47.37
C SER A 207 -6.12 -26.34 47.94
N GLU A 208 -4.86 -26.21 47.50
CA GLU A 208 -3.74 -26.98 48.03
C GLU A 208 -3.48 -26.67 49.51
N LYS A 209 -3.52 -25.38 49.89
CA LYS A 209 -3.42 -24.98 51.31
C LYS A 209 -4.56 -25.55 52.14
N ALA A 210 -5.80 -25.46 51.67
CA ALA A 210 -6.96 -26.01 52.36
C ALA A 210 -6.86 -27.54 52.54
N MET A 211 -6.38 -28.26 51.52
CA MET A 211 -6.16 -29.70 51.58
C MET A 211 -5.08 -30.08 52.59
N LYS A 212 -3.96 -29.34 52.65
CA LYS A 212 -2.91 -29.56 53.67
C LYS A 212 -3.43 -29.35 55.09
N THR A 213 -4.15 -28.25 55.33
CA THR A 213 -4.76 -27.99 56.65
C THR A 213 -5.79 -29.07 57.03
N MET A 214 -6.58 -29.54 56.07
CA MET A 214 -7.54 -30.63 56.29
C MET A 214 -6.84 -31.96 56.58
N GLU A 215 -5.72 -32.26 55.92
CA GLU A 215 -4.91 -33.45 56.18
C GLU A 215 -4.30 -33.41 57.60
N GLU A 216 -3.79 -32.26 58.03
CA GLU A 216 -3.28 -32.05 59.40
C GLU A 216 -4.39 -32.26 60.44
N GLN A 217 -5.56 -31.67 60.24
CA GLN A 217 -6.71 -31.84 61.13
C GLN A 217 -7.20 -33.29 61.19
N LEU A 218 -7.20 -34.01 60.06
CA LEU A 218 -7.56 -35.43 60.03
C LEU A 218 -6.56 -36.29 60.78
N LYS A 219 -5.25 -36.05 60.62
CA LYS A 219 -4.20 -36.73 61.38
C LYS A 219 -4.36 -36.48 62.88
N GLU A 220 -4.56 -35.23 63.29
CA GLU A 220 -4.79 -34.87 64.68
C GLU A 220 -6.06 -35.53 65.25
N THR A 221 -7.15 -35.54 64.47
CA THR A 221 -8.39 -36.20 64.86
C THR A 221 -8.20 -37.72 64.99
N GLN A 222 -7.46 -38.34 64.08
CA GLN A 222 -7.16 -39.78 64.11
C GLN A 222 -6.25 -40.14 65.30
N GLU A 223 -5.27 -39.30 65.63
CA GLU A 223 -4.44 -39.46 66.83
C GLU A 223 -5.24 -39.28 68.12
N ASN A 224 -6.10 -38.27 68.19
CA ASN A 224 -6.97 -38.04 69.34
C ASN A 224 -8.00 -39.16 69.50
N TYR A 225 -8.56 -39.66 68.40
CA TYR A 225 -9.43 -40.83 68.41
C TYR A 225 -8.69 -42.09 68.87
N LYS A 226 -7.46 -42.31 68.39
CA LYS A 226 -6.62 -43.43 68.83
C LYS A 226 -6.27 -43.32 70.32
N LYS A 227 -5.89 -42.13 70.80
CA LYS A 227 -5.67 -41.88 72.24
C LYS A 227 -6.93 -42.11 73.07
N ALA A 228 -8.10 -41.70 72.57
CA ALA A 228 -9.38 -41.95 73.24
C ALA A 228 -9.68 -43.46 73.30
N MET A 229 -9.47 -44.20 72.21
CA MET A 229 -9.62 -45.66 72.15
C MET A 229 -8.58 -46.39 73.03
N ASP A 230 -7.33 -45.91 73.09
CA ASP A 230 -6.28 -46.46 73.97
C ASP A 230 -6.54 -46.13 75.46
N SER A 231 -7.27 -45.04 75.73
CA SER A 231 -7.75 -44.69 77.07
C SER A 231 -9.02 -45.44 77.50
N LEU A 232 -9.64 -46.19 76.59
CA LEU A 232 -10.68 -47.14 76.97
C LEU A 232 -10.01 -48.34 77.64
N PRO A 233 -10.48 -48.78 78.82
CA PRO A 233 -9.93 -49.94 79.47
C PRO A 233 -10.06 -51.16 78.54
N SER A 234 -8.95 -51.88 78.32
CA SER A 234 -8.98 -53.15 77.59
C SER A 234 -10.02 -54.08 78.22
N GLY A 235 -10.68 -54.95 77.45
CA GLY A 235 -11.86 -55.72 77.87
C GLY A 235 -11.77 -56.49 79.19
N TRP A 236 -10.59 -56.65 79.77
CA TRP A 236 -10.37 -57.18 81.13
C TRP A 236 -10.63 -56.16 82.26
N GLY A 237 -10.47 -54.86 82.01
CA GLY A 237 -10.75 -53.79 82.98
C GLY A 237 -12.25 -53.50 83.16
N MET A 238 -13.07 -53.75 82.14
CA MET A 238 -14.54 -53.69 82.26
C MET A 238 -15.09 -54.90 83.02
N ILE A 239 -14.57 -56.12 82.77
CA ILE A 239 -14.98 -57.33 83.49
C ILE A 239 -14.57 -57.28 84.97
N GLY A 240 -13.46 -56.60 85.31
CA GLY A 240 -13.04 -56.40 86.70
C GLY A 240 -13.93 -55.44 87.50
N MET A 241 -14.56 -54.44 86.85
CA MET A 241 -15.46 -53.52 87.56
C MET A 241 -16.82 -54.14 87.88
N ASP A 242 -17.35 -55.03 87.04
CA ASP A 242 -18.58 -55.78 87.36
C ASP A 242 -18.35 -56.83 88.47
N PHE A 243 -17.15 -57.42 88.56
CA PHE A 243 -16.84 -58.38 89.62
C PHE A 243 -16.63 -57.73 90.99
N VAL A 244 -16.16 -56.48 91.04
CA VAL A 244 -15.97 -55.72 92.29
C VAL A 244 -17.27 -55.02 92.74
N ALA A 245 -18.16 -54.64 91.82
CA ALA A 245 -19.48 -54.11 92.16
C ALA A 245 -20.50 -55.20 92.58
N GLY A 246 -20.28 -56.46 92.18
CA GLY A 246 -21.13 -57.60 92.58
C GLY A 246 -20.79 -58.24 93.94
N LEU A 247 -19.75 -57.76 94.63
CA LEU A 247 -19.29 -58.26 95.94
C LEU A 247 -19.54 -57.28 97.11
N SER A 248 -20.32 -56.23 96.89
CA SER A 248 -20.84 -55.31 97.93
C SER A 248 -22.33 -55.46 98.12
#